data_AF-A0A7D5T4V0-F1
#
_entry.id   AF-A0A7D5T4V0-F1
#
_cell.length_a   1.000
_cell.length_b   1.000
_cell.length_c   1.000
_cell.angle_alpha   90.00
_cell.angle_beta   90.00
_cell.angle_gamma   90.00
#
_symmetry.space_group_name_H-M   'P 1'
#
loop_
_entity.id
_entity.type
_entity.pdbx_description
1 polymer ?
#
loop_
_entity_poly.entity_id
_entity_poly.type
_entity_poly.pdbx_seq_one_letter_code
_entity_poly.pdbx_strand_id
1 'polypeptide(L)'
;MVFPSREGSDHITTETVRNVVEDLAVEADVCPRRTDGESAEPEELHPHALRHSLASYMLKDETTRLIDVRNRLRHRSIQTSERVYEHFQRR
;
A
#
# COMPACT_ATOMS: atom_id res chain seq x y z
N MET A 1 14.32 -16.57 9.47
CA MET A 1 13.40 -15.82 8.59
C MET A 1 12.08 -15.65 9.35
N VAL A 2 11.41 -14.49 9.30
CA VAL A 2 10.33 -14.12 10.26
C VAL A 2 8.93 -14.60 9.82
N PHE A 3 8.73 -14.95 8.55
CA PHE A 3 7.42 -15.33 8.00
C PHE A 3 7.44 -16.78 7.46
N PRO A 4 7.16 -17.79 8.31
CA PRO A 4 7.10 -19.19 7.91
C PRO A 4 5.83 -19.50 7.07
N SER A 5 5.89 -20.52 6.23
CA SER A 5 4.72 -21.04 5.50
C SER A 5 4.15 -22.30 6.17
N ARG A 6 2.86 -22.56 5.94
CA ARG A 6 2.16 -23.77 6.38
C ARG A 6 2.08 -24.85 5.30
N GLU A 7 2.34 -24.45 4.05
CA GLU A 7 2.11 -25.25 2.83
C GLU A 7 3.38 -26.02 2.37
N GLY A 8 4.40 -26.09 3.23
CA GLY A 8 5.63 -26.87 2.97
C GLY A 8 6.80 -26.10 2.36
N SER A 9 6.65 -24.80 2.06
CA SER A 9 7.80 -23.92 1.74
C SER A 9 8.49 -23.43 3.02
N ASP A 10 9.79 -23.14 2.95
CA ASP A 10 10.53 -22.56 4.10
C ASP A 10 10.00 -21.19 4.54
N HIS A 11 9.29 -20.48 3.64
CA HIS A 11 8.76 -19.15 3.88
C HIS A 11 7.53 -18.86 3.02
N ILE A 12 6.72 -17.90 3.50
CA ILE A 12 5.57 -17.41 2.75
C ILE A 12 6.02 -16.81 1.41
N THR A 13 5.28 -17.12 0.34
CA THR A 13 5.58 -16.56 -0.99
C THR A 13 4.85 -15.24 -1.19
N THR A 14 5.30 -14.45 -2.17
CA THR A 14 4.60 -13.21 -2.57
C THR A 14 3.16 -13.49 -3.00
N GLU A 15 2.93 -14.62 -3.67
CA GLU A 15 1.61 -15.03 -4.14
C GLU A 15 0.69 -15.38 -2.97
N THR A 16 1.20 -16.12 -1.97
CA THR A 16 0.43 -16.39 -0.75
C THR A 16 0.04 -15.10 -0.03
N VAL A 17 0.95 -14.12 0.07
CA VAL A 17 0.62 -12.81 0.67
C VAL A 17 -0.41 -12.05 -0.17
N ARG A 18 -0.33 -12.14 -1.51
CA ARG A 18 -1.31 -11.51 -2.39
C ARG A 18 -2.71 -12.10 -2.16
N ASN A 19 -2.83 -13.42 -2.23
CA ASN A 19 -4.11 -14.10 -2.09
C ASN A 19 -4.73 -13.82 -0.73
N VAL A 20 -3.95 -13.89 0.35
CA VAL A 20 -4.45 -13.56 1.70
C VAL A 20 -4.96 -12.12 1.80
N VAL A 21 -4.28 -11.16 1.18
CA VAL A 21 -4.74 -9.75 1.19
C VAL A 21 -6.02 -9.56 0.40
N GLU A 22 -6.13 -10.22 -0.75
CA GLU A 22 -7.33 -10.20 -1.61
C GLU A 22 -8.52 -10.86 -0.90
N ASP A 23 -8.35 -12.09 -0.40
CA ASP A 23 -9.37 -12.83 0.33
C ASP A 23 -9.89 -12.03 1.52
N LEU A 24 -8.98 -11.42 2.30
CA LEU A 24 -9.36 -10.57 3.43
C LEU A 24 -10.13 -9.32 3.00
N ALA A 25 -9.83 -8.76 1.83
CA ALA A 25 -10.56 -7.60 1.30
C ALA A 25 -11.98 -7.97 0.91
N VAL A 26 -12.14 -9.10 0.21
CA VAL A 26 -13.43 -9.63 -0.21
C VAL A 26 -14.29 -9.98 1.00
N GLU A 27 -13.74 -10.74 1.95
CA GLU A 27 -14.46 -11.13 3.17
C GLU A 27 -14.88 -9.94 4.04
N ALA A 28 -14.09 -8.86 4.02
CA ALA A 28 -14.38 -7.64 4.78
C ALA A 28 -15.13 -6.56 3.98
N ASP A 29 -15.47 -6.81 2.71
CA ASP A 29 -16.08 -5.85 1.78
C ASP A 29 -15.34 -4.50 1.72
N VAL A 30 -14.00 -4.57 1.65
CA VAL A 30 -13.12 -3.38 1.63
C VAL A 30 -12.82 -2.99 0.19
N CYS A 31 -13.48 -1.94 -0.29
CA CYS A 31 -13.22 -1.34 -1.60
C CYS A 31 -12.09 -0.29 -1.51
N PRO A 32 -10.88 -0.56 -2.02
CA PRO A 32 -9.81 0.42 -1.98
C PRO A 32 -10.09 1.59 -2.92
N ARG A 33 -9.64 2.79 -2.54
CA ARG A 33 -9.71 3.94 -3.43
C ARG A 33 -8.45 4.02 -4.29
N ARG A 34 -8.64 4.04 -5.61
CA ARG A 34 -7.57 4.18 -6.61
C ARG A 34 -7.00 5.59 -6.60
N THR A 35 -5.83 5.75 -7.23
CA THR A 35 -5.14 7.04 -7.33
C THR A 35 -5.86 8.07 -8.20
N ASP A 36 -6.75 7.61 -9.09
CA ASP A 36 -7.64 8.47 -9.89
C ASP A 36 -8.87 8.96 -9.11
N GLY A 37 -9.07 8.45 -7.88
CA GLY A 37 -10.18 8.83 -6.99
C GLY A 37 -11.35 7.85 -7.02
N GLU A 38 -11.39 6.92 -7.98
CA GLU A 38 -12.45 5.93 -8.10
C GLU A 38 -12.31 4.81 -7.08
N SER A 39 -13.43 4.15 -6.75
CA SER A 39 -13.39 2.94 -5.92
C SER A 39 -13.01 1.74 -6.81
N ALA A 40 -12.10 0.91 -6.32
CA ALA A 40 -11.83 -0.40 -6.90
C ALA A 40 -12.68 -1.46 -6.20
N GLU A 41 -12.85 -2.59 -6.88
CA GLU A 41 -13.48 -3.76 -6.27
C GLU A 41 -12.54 -4.38 -5.21
N PRO A 42 -13.07 -5.08 -4.19
CA PRO A 42 -12.25 -5.72 -3.16
C PRO A 42 -11.19 -6.69 -3.72
N GLU A 43 -11.53 -7.40 -4.79
CA GLU A 43 -10.68 -8.34 -5.53
C GLU A 43 -9.44 -7.67 -6.17
N GLU A 44 -9.49 -6.36 -6.36
CA GLU A 44 -8.36 -5.60 -6.90
C GLU A 44 -7.35 -5.19 -5.82
N LEU A 45 -7.64 -5.46 -4.54
CA LEU A 45 -6.74 -5.18 -3.45
C LEU A 45 -5.53 -6.14 -3.48
N HIS A 46 -4.34 -5.56 -3.47
CA HIS A 46 -3.09 -6.30 -3.43
C HIS A 46 -2.09 -5.63 -2.48
N PRO A 47 -1.02 -6.32 -2.05
CA PRO A 47 -0.12 -5.81 -1.00
C PRO A 47 0.51 -4.44 -1.27
N HIS A 48 0.66 -4.05 -2.55
CA HIS A 48 1.16 -2.71 -2.90
C HIS A 48 0.17 -1.60 -2.58
N ALA A 49 -1.15 -1.86 -2.63
CA ALA A 49 -2.17 -0.89 -2.22
C ALA A 49 -2.01 -0.50 -0.74
N LEU A 50 -1.70 -1.45 0.15
CA LEU A 50 -1.44 -1.17 1.58
C LEU A 50 -0.27 -0.21 1.77
N ARG A 51 0.76 -0.34 0.93
CA ARG A 51 1.91 0.57 0.94
C ARG A 51 1.52 1.99 0.52
N HIS A 52 0.64 2.14 -0.45
CA HIS A 52 0.08 3.43 -0.86
C HIS A 52 -0.86 4.03 0.20
N SER A 53 -1.67 3.20 0.86
CA SER A 53 -2.52 3.61 1.98
C SER A 53 -1.69 4.18 3.12
N LEU A 54 -0.56 3.54 3.46
CA LEU A 54 0.35 4.05 4.48
C LEU A 54 0.97 5.41 4.09
N ALA A 55 1.43 5.57 2.84
CA ALA A 55 1.93 6.86 2.38
C ALA A 55 0.86 7.95 2.45
N SER A 56 -0.35 7.64 1.98
CA SER A 56 -1.48 8.58 2.03
C SER A 56 -1.85 8.93 3.47
N TYR A 57 -1.81 7.97 4.39
CA TYR A 57 -2.04 8.21 5.82
C TYR A 57 -0.98 9.13 6.42
N MET A 58 0.30 8.87 6.15
CA MET A 58 1.40 9.69 6.63
C MET A 58 1.32 11.12 6.08
N LEU A 59 0.92 11.31 4.81
CA LEU A 59 0.81 12.64 4.19
C LEU A 59 -0.42 13.44 4.64
N LYS A 60 -1.40 12.80 5.28
CA LYS A 60 -2.51 13.53 5.92
C LYS A 60 -2.08 14.24 7.21
N ASP A 61 -0.97 13.82 7.81
CA ASP A 61 -0.40 14.49 8.96
C ASP A 61 0.39 15.72 8.50
N GLU A 62 -0.07 16.90 8.88
CA GLU A 62 0.50 18.20 8.47
C GLU A 62 1.97 18.38 8.90
N THR A 63 2.43 17.63 9.90
CA THR A 63 3.81 17.68 10.39
C THR A 63 4.74 16.72 9.64
N THR A 64 4.17 15.77 8.90
CA THR A 64 4.95 14.78 8.16
C THR A 64 5.56 15.39 6.90
N ARG A 65 6.89 15.35 6.81
CA ARG A 65 7.59 15.83 5.60
C ARG A 65 7.71 14.69 4.59
N LEU A 66 7.74 15.04 3.30
CA LEU A 66 7.92 14.09 2.19
C LEU A 66 9.18 13.20 2.34
N ILE A 67 10.25 13.75 2.92
CA ILE A 67 11.50 13.03 3.18
C ILE A 67 11.29 11.84 4.14
N ASP A 68 10.39 11.99 5.11
CA ASP A 68 10.12 10.99 6.14
C ASP A 68 9.33 9.82 5.54
N VAL A 69 8.35 10.11 4.68
CA VAL A 69 7.61 9.09 3.89
C VAL A 69 8.54 8.33 2.96
N ARG A 70 9.39 9.04 2.20
CA ARG A 70 10.37 8.43 1.29
C ARG A 70 11.31 7.49 2.04
N ASN A 71 11.86 7.93 3.17
CA ASN A 71 12.77 7.12 3.98
C ASN A 71 12.06 5.89 4.56
N ARG A 72 10.81 6.05 5.05
CA ARG A 72 10.00 4.97 5.61
C ARG A 72 9.64 3.89 4.60
N LEU A 73 9.35 4.28 3.37
CA LEU A 73 9.04 3.36 2.28
C LEU A 73 10.28 2.86 1.55
N ARG A 74 11.43 3.55 1.67
CA ARG A 74 12.65 3.28 0.89
C ARG A 74 12.42 3.42 -0.62
N HIS A 75 11.68 4.45 -1.06
CA HIS A 75 11.59 4.76 -2.49
C HIS A 75 12.96 5.19 -3.03
N ARG A 76 13.37 4.60 -4.16
CA ARG A 76 14.65 4.87 -4.81
C ARG A 76 14.74 6.30 -5.39
N SER A 77 13.61 6.96 -5.62
CA SER A 77 13.52 8.35 -6.08
C SER A 77 12.34 9.07 -5.42
N ILE A 78 12.51 10.36 -5.13
CA ILE A 78 11.44 11.27 -4.69
C ILE A 78 10.36 11.40 -5.79
N GLN A 79 10.72 11.23 -7.07
CA GLN A 79 9.83 11.50 -8.20
C GLN A 79 8.57 10.61 -8.28
N THR A 80 8.62 9.36 -7.81
CA THR A 80 7.40 8.51 -7.72
C THR A 80 6.47 8.99 -6.60
N SER A 81 7.03 9.67 -5.59
CA SER A 81 6.24 10.27 -4.51
C SER A 81 5.68 11.63 -4.95
N GLU A 82 6.47 12.47 -5.64
CA GLU A 82 6.01 13.76 -6.16
C GLU A 82 4.88 13.64 -7.19
N ARG A 83 4.99 12.75 -8.19
CA ARG A 83 3.92 12.61 -9.23
C ARG A 83 2.59 12.10 -8.69
N VAL A 84 2.60 11.25 -7.66
CA VAL A 84 1.37 10.69 -7.08
C VAL A 84 0.77 11.66 -6.04
N TYR A 85 1.58 12.50 -5.40
CA TYR A 85 1.16 13.28 -4.24
C TYR A 85 1.20 14.81 -4.42
N GLU A 86 1.62 15.36 -5.56
CA GLU A 86 1.49 16.81 -5.87
C GLU A 86 0.06 17.32 -5.69
N HIS A 87 -0.95 16.45 -5.80
CA HIS A 87 -2.36 16.78 -5.54
C HIS A 87 -2.69 17.05 -4.06
N PHE A 88 -1.90 16.53 -3.10
CA PHE A 88 -2.17 16.71 -1.67
C PHE A 88 -1.63 18.02 -1.09
N GLN A 89 -0.62 18.66 -1.71
CA GLN A 89 -0.04 19.93 -1.23
C GLN A 89 -0.79 21.20 -1.70
N ARG A 90 -1.90 21.08 -2.45
CA ARG A 90 -2.68 22.21 -2.96
C ARG A 90 -4.04 22.39 -2.26
N ARG A 91 -4.08 22.36 -0.93
CA ARG A 91 -5.25 22.84 -0.16
C ARG A 91 -4.80 23.65 1.03
#